data_AF-A0A1E4HNL0-F1
#
_entry.id   AF-A0A1E4HNL0-F1
#
_cell.length_a   1.000
_cell.length_b   1.000
_cell.length_c   1.000
_cell.angle_alpha   90.00
_cell.angle_beta   90.00
_cell.angle_gamma   90.00
#
_symmetry.space_group_name_H-M   'P 1'
#
loop_
_entity.id
_entity.type
_entity.pdbx_description
1 polymer ?
#
loop_
_entity_poly.entity_id
_entity_poly.type
_entity_poly.pdbx_seq_one_letter_code
_entity_poly.pdbx_strand_id
1 'polypeptide(L)'
;MSLRPFYMRKGRNGIVPGAWSQPGGLWCFPIQTVSQSEGGFERVYQSSAIFPHWHARGDDQGKWSVRIDWSFCPAHAHLGATSPRDGELAQV
;
A
#
# COMPACT_ATOMS: atom_id res chain seq x y z
N MET A 1 19.73 -3.76 -16.18
CA MET A 1 19.08 -2.52 -15.69
C MET A 1 18.86 -2.63 -14.20
N SER A 2 19.38 -1.67 -13.42
CA SER A 2 19.19 -1.61 -11.96
C SER A 2 17.88 -0.89 -11.64
N LEU A 3 16.99 -1.55 -10.89
CA LEU A 3 15.75 -0.95 -10.39
C LEU A 3 16.10 0.07 -9.31
N ARG A 4 15.63 1.32 -9.45
CA ARG A 4 15.82 2.33 -8.40
C ARG A 4 14.69 2.16 -7.37
N PRO A 5 15.01 1.86 -6.09
CA PRO A 5 14.00 1.80 -5.06
C PRO A 5 13.47 3.22 -4.79
N PHE A 6 12.15 3.34 -4.66
CA PHE A 6 11.53 4.54 -4.09
C PHE A 6 10.76 4.13 -2.83
N TYR A 7 10.91 4.94 -1.77
CA TYR A 7 10.31 4.64 -0.48
C TYR A 7 9.06 5.49 -0.28
N MET A 8 7.92 4.82 -0.15
CA MET A 8 6.67 5.46 0.24
C MET A 8 6.74 5.81 1.74
N ARG A 9 6.77 7.12 2.09
CA ARG A 9 6.58 7.54 3.48
C ARG A 9 5.09 7.51 3.82
N LYS A 10 4.63 6.47 4.53
CA LYS A 10 3.26 6.39 5.03
C LYS A 10 3.20 6.68 6.54
N GLY A 11 2.15 7.38 6.97
CA GLY A 11 1.79 7.52 8.37
C GLY A 11 1.51 6.17 9.04
N ARG A 12 2.13 5.98 10.21
CA ARG A 12 1.94 4.98 11.27
C ARG A 12 1.92 3.47 10.97
N ASN A 13 1.82 2.93 9.75
CA ASN A 13 1.96 1.48 9.55
C ASN A 13 2.58 1.11 8.18
N GLY A 14 3.81 0.59 8.22
CA GLY A 14 4.47 -0.17 7.15
C GLY A 14 5.05 0.66 5.99
N ILE A 15 6.37 0.56 5.77
CA ILE A 15 6.99 0.94 4.50
C ILE A 15 6.68 -0.18 3.51
N VAL A 16 6.08 0.14 2.37
CA VAL A 16 5.98 -0.78 1.22
C VAL A 16 7.07 -0.40 0.22
N PRO A 17 8.15 -1.19 0.10
CA PRO A 17 9.08 -1.06 -1.01
C PRO A 17 8.34 -1.33 -2.32
N GLY A 18 8.28 -0.31 -3.18
CA GLY A 18 7.91 -0.44 -4.58
C GLY A 18 9.12 -0.09 -5.43
N ALA A 19 9.38 -0.87 -6.47
CA ALA A 19 10.39 -0.56 -7.47
C ALA A 19 9.81 -0.71 -8.88
N TRP A 20 10.24 0.15 -9.79
CA TRP A 20 9.88 0.06 -11.20
C TRP A 20 11.10 0.27 -12.09
N SER A 21 11.06 -0.37 -13.25
CA SER A 21 12.14 -0.35 -14.25
C SER A 21 12.25 0.92 -15.05
N GLN A 22 11.22 1.77 -15.04
CA GLN A 22 11.18 3.04 -15.75
C GLN A 22 10.98 4.19 -14.75
N PRO A 23 11.67 5.33 -14.91
CA PRO A 23 11.42 6.51 -14.09
C PRO A 23 9.98 6.99 -14.33
N GLY A 24 9.25 7.20 -13.23
CA GLY A 24 7.85 7.62 -13.23
C GLY A 24 7.48 8.21 -11.89
N GLY A 25 6.21 8.59 -11.75
CA GLY A 25 5.68 9.13 -10.51
C GLY A 25 4.56 8.27 -9.94
N LEU A 26 4.10 8.67 -8.76
CA LEU A 26 3.00 8.03 -8.04
C LEU A 26 1.98 9.10 -7.66
N TRP A 27 0.73 8.91 -8.07
CA TRP A 27 -0.37 9.72 -7.56
C TRP A 27 -1.09 8.99 -6.43
N CYS A 28 -1.45 9.75 -5.40
CA CYS A 28 -2.14 9.23 -4.22
C CYS A 28 -3.36 10.10 -3.95
N PHE A 29 -4.55 9.49 -3.92
CA PHE A 29 -5.80 10.21 -3.69
C PHE A 29 -6.56 9.57 -2.51
N PRO A 30 -7.16 10.36 -1.61
CA PRO A 30 -7.98 9.82 -0.54
C PRO A 30 -9.33 9.32 -1.10
N ILE A 31 -9.68 8.08 -0.79
CA ILE A 31 -11.03 7.56 -0.97
C ILE A 31 -11.81 7.88 0.30
N GLN A 32 -12.83 8.71 0.16
CA GLN A 32 -13.64 9.17 1.27
C GLN A 32 -15.12 8.98 0.95
N THR A 33 -15.88 8.57 1.95
CA THR A 33 -17.33 8.47 1.89
C THR A 33 -17.94 9.66 2.61
N VAL A 34 -19.12 10.10 2.15
CA VAL A 34 -19.94 11.03 2.93
C VAL A 34 -20.81 10.21 3.87
N SER A 35 -20.76 10.51 5.15
CA SER A 35 -21.62 9.91 6.18
C SER A 35 -22.57 10.98 6.73
N GLN A 36 -23.80 10.59 7.05
CA GLN A 36 -24.78 11.45 7.71
C GLN A 36 -24.95 10.97 9.15
N SER A 37 -24.82 11.89 10.09
CA SER A 37 -25.09 11.70 11.52
C SER A 37 -26.11 12.74 12.01
N GLU A 38 -26.50 12.67 13.29
CA GLU A 38 -27.28 13.71 13.95
C GLU A 38 -26.57 15.08 13.92
N GLY A 39 -25.22 15.08 13.82
CA GLY A 39 -24.40 16.28 13.70
C GLY A 39 -24.25 16.82 12.27
N GLY A 40 -24.90 16.22 11.27
CA GLY A 40 -24.83 16.63 9.86
C GLY A 40 -23.99 15.70 8.99
N PHE A 41 -23.39 16.23 7.92
CA PHE A 41 -22.59 15.44 6.97
C PHE A 41 -21.09 15.53 7.27
N GLU A 42 -20.42 14.39 7.24
CA GLU A 42 -18.98 14.28 7.48
C GLU A 42 -18.29 13.51 6.35
N ARG A 43 -17.05 13.90 6.01
CA ARG A 43 -16.16 13.11 5.14
C ARG A 43 -15.41 12.09 5.99
N VAL A 44 -15.70 10.82 5.78
CA VAL A 44 -15.02 9.71 6.44
C VAL A 44 -13.97 9.13 5.50
N TYR A 45 -12.70 9.10 5.92
CA TYR A 45 -11.62 8.46 5.17
C TYR A 45 -11.76 6.94 5.25
N GLN A 46 -11.71 6.27 4.10
CA GLN A 46 -11.82 4.80 4.01
C GLN A 46 -10.50 4.17 3.58
N SER A 47 -9.86 4.74 2.57
CA SER A 47 -8.62 4.21 2.00
C SER A 47 -7.91 5.26 1.14
N SER A 48 -6.77 4.89 0.54
CA SER A 48 -6.07 5.69 -0.46
C SER A 48 -5.98 4.91 -1.75
N ALA A 49 -6.30 5.55 -2.87
CA ALA A 49 -6.01 5.03 -4.19
C ALA A 49 -4.58 5.42 -4.59
N ILE A 50 -3.83 4.45 -5.13
CA ILE A 50 -2.44 4.62 -5.53
C ILE A 50 -2.33 4.33 -7.04
N PHE A 51 -1.88 5.32 -7.81
CA PHE A 51 -1.77 5.24 -9.27
C PHE A 51 -0.34 5.54 -9.73
N PRO A 52 0.46 4.51 -10.08
CA PRO A 52 1.71 4.70 -10.78
C PRO A 52 1.45 5.35 -12.16
N HIS A 53 2.24 6.35 -12.53
CA HIS A 53 2.10 7.01 -13.83
C HIS A 53 3.47 7.23 -14.48
N TRP A 54 3.48 7.16 -15.81
CA TRP A 54 4.67 7.36 -16.64
C TRP A 54 4.31 8.20 -17.86
N HIS A 55 5.26 9.01 -18.32
CA HIS A 55 5.25 9.52 -19.68
C HIS A 55 5.78 8.42 -20.60
N ALA A 56 4.89 7.54 -21.08
CA ALA A 56 5.27 6.42 -21.92
C ALA A 56 5.80 6.90 -23.28
N ARG A 57 7.02 6.47 -23.63
CA ARG A 57 7.65 6.73 -24.94
C ARG A 57 8.05 5.42 -25.57
N GLY A 58 7.57 5.15 -26.77
CA GLY A 58 7.93 3.96 -27.53
C GLY A 58 9.41 3.94 -27.91
N ASP A 59 9.95 2.73 -28.03
CA ASP A 59 11.23 2.45 -28.68
C ASP A 59 11.11 2.58 -30.22
N ASP A 60 12.15 2.15 -30.95
CA ASP A 60 12.20 2.17 -32.41
C ASP A 60 11.11 1.29 -33.08
N GLN A 61 10.47 0.40 -32.32
CA GLN A 61 9.31 -0.39 -32.76
C GLN A 61 7.98 0.19 -32.27
N GLY A 62 8.00 1.35 -31.63
CA GLY A 62 6.82 1.98 -31.02
C GLY A 62 6.34 1.29 -29.74
N LYS A 63 7.15 0.43 -29.12
CA LYS A 63 6.76 -0.32 -27.92
C LYS A 63 7.27 0.35 -26.66
N TRP A 64 6.46 0.33 -25.61
CA TRP A 64 6.85 0.76 -24.28
C TRP A 64 6.44 -0.31 -23.26
N SER A 65 7.31 -0.56 -22.29
CA SER A 65 7.04 -1.52 -21.22
C SER A 65 7.65 -1.05 -19.90
N VAL A 66 7.00 -1.45 -18.81
CA VAL A 66 7.49 -1.26 -17.46
C VAL A 66 7.24 -2.52 -16.65
N ARG A 67 8.28 -3.00 -15.98
CA ARG A 67 8.17 -3.93 -14.86
C ARG A 67 7.96 -3.16 -13.57
N ILE A 68 7.00 -3.65 -12.77
CA ILE A 68 6.68 -3.12 -11.46
C ILE A 68 6.77 -4.26 -10.44
N ASP A 69 7.59 -4.08 -9.41
CA ASP A 69 7.79 -5.04 -8.33
C ASP A 69 7.20 -4.43 -7.04
N TRP A 70 6.17 -5.08 -6.51
CA TRP A 70 5.45 -4.64 -5.30
C TRP A 70 5.57 -5.70 -4.21
N SER A 71 5.75 -5.24 -2.98
CA SER A 71 5.67 -6.09 -1.79
C SER A 71 4.58 -5.58 -0.87
N PHE A 72 3.59 -6.42 -0.59
CA PHE A 72 2.52 -6.07 0.35
C PHE A 72 2.69 -6.89 1.62
N CYS A 73 2.73 -6.22 2.76
CA CYS A 73 2.54 -6.91 4.03
C CYS A 73 1.03 -7.11 4.22
N PRO A 74 0.54 -8.36 4.36
CA PRO A 74 -0.85 -8.59 4.71
C PRO A 74 -1.16 -7.93 6.06
N ALA A 75 -2.29 -7.23 6.16
CA ALA A 75 -2.72 -6.55 7.39
C ALA A 75 -2.99 -7.52 8.56
N HIS A 76 -3.02 -8.82 8.28
CA HIS A 76 -3.22 -9.92 9.23
C HIS A 76 -2.13 -11.00 9.10
N ALA A 77 -0.89 -10.60 8.79
CA ALA A 77 0.25 -11.45 9.14
C ALA A 77 0.37 -11.43 10.67
N HIS A 78 -0.46 -12.23 11.35
CA HIS A 78 -0.26 -12.55 12.75
C HIS A 78 1.09 -13.26 12.79
N LEU A 79 2.14 -12.54 13.17
CA LEU A 79 3.40 -13.15 13.52
C LEU A 79 3.03 -14.18 14.59
N GLY A 80 3.25 -15.45 14.28
CA GLY A 80 3.24 -16.52 15.27
C GLY A 80 4.38 -16.25 16.25
N ALA A 81 4.15 -15.34 17.18
CA ALA A 81 4.84 -15.34 18.45
C ALA A 81 3.98 -16.20 19.37
N THR A 82 4.30 -17.48 19.42
CA THR A 82 3.96 -18.33 20.56
C THR A 82 4.46 -17.63 21.82
N SER A 83 3.57 -16.93 22.51
CA SER A 83 3.84 -16.46 23.86
C SER A 83 3.83 -17.69 24.77
N PRO A 84 4.91 -17.99 25.52
CA PRO A 84 4.89 -19.06 26.50
C PRO A 84 4.02 -18.62 27.68
N ARG A 85 2.71 -18.90 27.58
CA ARG A 85 1.78 -18.95 28.69
C ARG A 85 0.85 -20.15 28.49
N ASP A 86 1.48 -21.32 28.32
CA ASP A 86 0.88 -22.57 28.77
C ASP A 86 1.13 -22.63 30.28
N GLY A 87 0.07 -22.44 31.06
CA GLY A 87 0.10 -22.55 32.52
C GLY A 87 -1.14 -21.92 33.15
N GLU A 88 -2.10 -22.78 33.52
CA GLU A 88 -3.24 -22.52 34.44
C GLU A 88 -4.30 -21.51 33.93
N LEU A 89 -5.61 -21.80 33.87
CA LEU A 89 -6.48 -22.36 34.91
C LEU A 89 -7.75 -23.04 34.33
N ALA A 90 -8.04 -24.21 34.92
CA ALA A 90 -9.31 -24.88 35.19
C ALA A 90 -10.62 -24.47 34.48
N GLN A 91 -11.18 -25.48 33.79
CA GLN A 91 -12.57 -26.01 33.89
C GLN A 91 -13.63 -25.13 34.58
N VAL A 92 -14.72 -24.84 33.85
CA VAL A 92 -16.12 -25.08 34.27
C VAL A 92 -16.93 -25.49 33.04
#